data_AF-A0A099YXD3-F1
#
_entry.id   AF-A0A099YXD3-F1
#
_cell.length_a   1.000
_cell.length_b   1.000
_cell.length_c   1.000
_cell.angle_alpha   90.00
_cell.angle_beta   90.00
_cell.angle_gamma   90.00
#
_symmetry.space_group_name_H-M   'P 1'
#
loop_
_entity.id
_entity.type
_entity.pdbx_description
1 polymer ?
#
loop_
_entity_poly.entity_id
_entity_poly.type
_entity_poly.pdbx_seq_one_letter_code
_entity_poly.pdbx_strand_id
1 'polypeptide(L)'
;AERGNAEEIARKRPRLPQAFQDDEQKLLKNYENIESKARKILNLVHERMKFVDQLGDAPSQLTYLRDRLTTLQEKSTFSVTSIGLFGSTGAGKSTLLNTLLGKEYFLPVSGTQTCTSCQVRVSVCRSKDYEAKIFLLSEQEWKDELEHLLAFLEEHEDDEEDESNKDVELAISKLRTVYGEGAERRSYEELLRATPKVNISSTGLIAFQK
;
A
#
# COMPACT_ATOMS: atom_id res chain seq x y z
N ALA A 1 -17.28 31.18 52.88
CA ALA A 1 -18.04 31.44 51.64
C ALA A 1 -17.01 31.97 50.64
N GLU A 2 -16.79 31.41 49.46
CA GLU A 2 -17.69 30.71 48.53
C GLU A 2 -16.99 29.52 47.87
N ARG A 3 -17.80 28.56 47.46
CA ARG A 3 -17.42 27.36 46.71
C ARG A 3 -17.21 27.74 45.24
N GLY A 4 -16.11 27.30 44.65
CA GLY A 4 -15.93 27.26 43.20
C GLY A 4 -15.64 25.82 42.78
N ASN A 5 -16.69 25.02 42.61
CA ASN A 5 -16.61 23.64 42.13
C ASN A 5 -16.29 23.68 40.64
N ALA A 6 -15.02 23.51 40.27
CA ALA A 6 -14.64 23.30 38.88
C ALA A 6 -15.01 21.86 38.50
N GLU A 7 -16.27 21.65 38.13
CA GLU A 7 -16.71 20.41 37.51
C GLU A 7 -15.94 20.23 36.20
N GLU A 8 -15.04 19.26 36.23
CA GLU A 8 -14.34 18.74 35.07
C GLU A 8 -15.39 18.10 34.15
N ILE A 9 -15.91 18.88 33.20
CA ILE A 9 -16.82 18.39 32.17
C ILE A 9 -16.02 17.43 31.30
N ALA A 10 -16.07 16.14 31.62
CA ALA A 10 -15.61 15.07 30.78
C ALA A 10 -16.28 15.21 29.42
N ARG A 11 -15.55 15.75 28.44
CA ARG A 11 -15.97 15.83 27.04
C ARG A 11 -16.23 14.40 26.58
N LYS A 12 -17.50 14.00 26.56
CA LYS A 12 -17.94 12.73 25.99
C LYS A 12 -17.39 12.70 24.56
N ARG A 13 -16.42 11.82 24.30
CA ARG A 13 -15.95 11.53 22.94
C ARG A 13 -17.19 11.27 22.09
N PRO A 14 -17.42 11.97 20.98
CA PRO A 14 -18.51 11.63 20.07
C PRO A 14 -18.34 10.16 19.73
N ARG A 15 -19.36 9.34 20.00
CA ARG A 15 -19.38 7.98 19.49
C ARG A 15 -19.32 8.13 17.97
N LEU A 16 -18.22 7.69 17.34
CA LEU A 16 -18.19 7.60 15.89
C LEU A 16 -19.44 6.83 15.47
N PRO A 17 -20.22 7.32 14.50
CA PRO A 17 -21.31 6.53 13.93
C PRO A 17 -20.74 5.16 13.57
N GLN A 18 -21.35 4.11 14.10
CA GLN A 18 -20.93 2.75 13.80
C GLN A 18 -20.93 2.60 12.29
N ALA A 19 -19.76 2.35 11.71
CA ALA A 19 -19.64 2.18 10.27
C ALA A 19 -20.51 0.99 9.87
N PHE A 20 -21.39 1.24 8.90
CA PHE A 20 -22.47 0.37 8.44
C PHE A 20 -23.59 0.17 9.47
N GLN A 21 -24.81 0.57 9.11
CA GLN A 21 -26.00 0.30 9.92
C GLN A 21 -26.16 -1.23 10.07
N ASP A 22 -26.75 -1.70 11.19
CA ASP A 22 -26.94 -3.14 11.46
C ASP A 22 -27.58 -3.90 10.28
N ASP A 23 -28.42 -3.23 9.50
CA ASP A 23 -29.08 -3.81 8.33
C ASP A 23 -28.14 -3.99 7.14
N GLU A 24 -27.19 -3.08 6.93
CA GLU A 24 -26.15 -3.23 5.90
C GLU A 24 -25.21 -4.40 6.24
N GLN A 25 -24.86 -4.57 7.53
CA GLN A 25 -24.06 -5.71 7.98
C GLN A 25 -24.78 -7.05 7.79
N LYS A 26 -26.08 -7.11 8.11
CA LYS A 26 -26.92 -8.30 7.84
C LYS A 26 -26.99 -8.59 6.33
N LEU A 27 -27.13 -7.56 5.51
CA LEU A 27 -27.20 -7.68 4.07
C LEU A 27 -25.88 -8.23 3.49
N LEU A 28 -24.74 -7.70 3.92
CA LEU A 28 -23.40 -8.19 3.54
C LEU A 28 -23.24 -9.67 3.90
N LYS A 29 -23.59 -10.04 5.15
CA LYS A 29 -23.52 -11.44 5.60
C LYS A 29 -24.41 -12.38 4.77
N ASN A 30 -25.55 -11.89 4.27
CA ASN A 30 -26.39 -12.67 3.37
C ASN A 30 -25.70 -12.90 2.01
N TYR A 31 -25.11 -11.86 1.42
CA TYR A 31 -24.36 -11.99 0.17
C TYR A 31 -23.17 -12.95 0.29
N GLU A 32 -22.41 -12.88 1.39
CA GLU A 32 -21.33 -13.82 1.71
C GLU A 32 -21.83 -15.28 1.78
N ASN A 33 -22.99 -15.51 2.41
CA ASN A 33 -23.57 -16.84 2.51
C ASN A 33 -24.02 -17.39 1.15
N ILE A 34 -24.64 -16.56 0.31
CA ILE A 34 -25.07 -16.94 -1.03
C ILE A 34 -23.86 -17.28 -1.90
N GLU A 35 -22.81 -16.46 -1.85
CA GLU A 35 -21.55 -16.70 -2.55
C GLU A 35 -20.90 -18.01 -2.09
N SER A 36 -20.82 -18.24 -0.78
CA SER A 36 -20.21 -19.47 -0.24
C SER A 36 -20.93 -20.72 -0.73
N LYS A 37 -22.28 -20.69 -0.79
CA LYS A 37 -23.08 -21.79 -1.34
C LYS A 37 -22.83 -21.98 -2.83
N ALA A 38 -22.84 -20.88 -3.61
CA ALA A 38 -22.58 -20.94 -5.05
C ALA A 38 -21.17 -21.51 -5.33
N ARG A 39 -20.16 -21.10 -4.56
CA ARG A 39 -18.79 -21.58 -4.69
C ARG A 39 -18.65 -23.06 -4.32
N LYS A 40 -19.36 -23.54 -3.30
CA LYS A 40 -19.40 -24.98 -2.97
C LYS A 40 -19.97 -25.80 -4.12
N ILE A 41 -21.06 -25.35 -4.71
CA ILE A 41 -21.67 -26.01 -5.88
C ILE A 41 -20.72 -25.97 -7.08
N LEU A 42 -20.12 -24.82 -7.36
CA LEU A 42 -19.15 -24.65 -8.45
C LEU A 42 -17.97 -25.62 -8.30
N ASN A 43 -17.39 -25.71 -7.11
CA ASN A 43 -16.28 -26.62 -6.81
C ASN A 43 -16.69 -28.08 -6.96
N LEU A 44 -17.87 -28.45 -6.46
CA LEU A 44 -18.39 -29.81 -6.60
C LEU A 44 -18.57 -30.20 -8.08
N VAL A 45 -19.15 -29.31 -8.88
CA VAL A 45 -19.36 -29.56 -10.33
C VAL A 45 -18.02 -29.63 -11.06
N HIS A 46 -17.07 -28.76 -10.73
CA HIS A 46 -15.73 -28.78 -11.33
C HIS A 46 -14.97 -30.07 -11.00
N GLU A 47 -14.98 -30.52 -9.75
CA GLU A 47 -14.40 -31.80 -9.36
C GLU A 47 -15.03 -32.97 -10.11
N ARG A 48 -16.36 -32.94 -10.26
CA ARG A 48 -17.10 -33.92 -11.03
C ARG A 48 -16.84 -33.85 -12.52
N MET A 49 -16.31 -32.75 -13.06
CA MET A 49 -15.97 -32.60 -14.48
C MET A 49 -14.49 -32.88 -14.80
N LYS A 50 -13.64 -33.13 -13.79
CA LYS A 50 -12.23 -33.51 -14.02
C LYS A 50 -12.04 -34.77 -14.88
N PHE A 51 -13.03 -35.66 -14.94
CA PHE A 51 -12.97 -36.83 -15.82
C PHE A 51 -12.99 -36.47 -17.32
N VAL A 52 -13.45 -35.26 -17.67
CA VAL A 52 -13.44 -34.78 -19.06
C VAL A 52 -12.02 -34.71 -19.61
N ASP A 53 -11.02 -34.43 -18.75
CA ASP A 53 -9.60 -34.44 -19.14
C ASP A 53 -9.07 -35.86 -19.44
N GLN A 54 -9.78 -36.90 -18.97
CA GLN A 54 -9.45 -38.31 -19.19
C GLN A 54 -10.14 -38.88 -20.45
N LEU A 55 -11.18 -38.21 -20.94
CA LEU A 55 -11.78 -38.51 -22.23
C LEU A 55 -10.93 -37.84 -23.33
N GLY A 56 -10.02 -38.60 -23.94
CA GLY A 56 -9.17 -38.10 -25.03
C GLY A 56 -9.94 -37.53 -26.24
N ASP A 57 -11.24 -37.87 -26.38
CA ASP A 57 -12.16 -37.30 -27.38
C ASP A 57 -13.45 -36.81 -26.70
N ALA A 58 -13.32 -35.80 -25.84
CA ALA A 58 -14.46 -35.19 -25.18
C ALA A 58 -15.31 -34.34 -26.15
N PRO A 59 -16.65 -34.47 -26.11
CA PRO A 59 -17.55 -33.59 -26.85
C PRO A 59 -17.24 -32.11 -26.62
N SER A 60 -17.23 -31.31 -27.68
CA SER A 60 -16.87 -29.88 -27.63
C SER A 60 -17.71 -29.08 -26.62
N GLN A 61 -18.95 -29.49 -26.38
CA GLN A 61 -19.83 -28.87 -25.37
C GLN A 61 -19.34 -29.13 -23.94
N LEU A 62 -18.82 -30.33 -23.66
CA LEU A 62 -18.30 -30.68 -22.34
C LEU A 62 -16.99 -29.95 -22.05
N THR A 63 -16.11 -29.85 -23.05
CA THR A 63 -14.88 -29.05 -22.97
C THR A 63 -15.20 -27.58 -22.74
N TYR A 64 -16.15 -27.02 -23.50
CA TYR A 64 -16.62 -25.64 -23.31
C TYR A 64 -17.17 -25.39 -21.90
N LEU A 65 -18.00 -26.30 -21.37
CA LEU A 65 -18.54 -26.16 -20.02
C LEU A 65 -17.42 -26.23 -18.96
N ARG A 66 -16.46 -27.14 -19.12
CA ARG A 66 -15.29 -27.26 -18.23
C ARG A 66 -14.46 -25.97 -18.23
N ASP A 67 -14.18 -25.40 -19.40
CA ASP A 67 -13.43 -24.14 -19.53
C ASP A 67 -14.14 -22.99 -18.82
N ARG A 68 -15.46 -22.91 -18.99
CA ARG A 68 -16.26 -21.88 -18.32
C ARG A 68 -16.29 -22.04 -16.81
N LEU A 69 -16.41 -23.26 -16.30
CA LEU A 69 -16.37 -23.52 -14.87
C LEU A 69 -15.00 -23.19 -14.28
N THR A 70 -13.92 -23.54 -14.98
CA THR A 70 -12.54 -23.21 -14.58
C THR A 70 -12.35 -21.70 -14.55
N THR A 71 -12.78 -20.99 -15.59
CA THR A 71 -12.77 -19.51 -15.63
C THR A 71 -13.57 -18.89 -14.48
N LEU A 72 -14.73 -19.47 -14.13
CA LEU A 72 -15.56 -18.99 -13.02
C LEU A 72 -14.92 -19.27 -11.65
N GLN A 73 -14.16 -20.35 -11.50
CA GLN A 73 -13.44 -20.66 -10.27
C GLN A 73 -12.25 -19.73 -10.04
N GLU A 74 -11.50 -19.44 -11.11
CA GLU A 74 -10.35 -18.53 -11.09
C GLU A 74 -10.77 -17.09 -10.81
N LYS A 75 -11.98 -16.70 -11.21
CA LYS A 75 -12.54 -15.39 -10.84
C LYS A 75 -12.75 -15.31 -9.32
N SER A 76 -11.96 -14.43 -8.70
CA SER A 76 -12.22 -13.96 -7.34
C SER A 76 -13.63 -13.35 -7.27
N THR A 77 -14.41 -13.75 -6.27
CA THR A 77 -15.80 -13.30 -6.07
C THR A 77 -15.93 -11.87 -5.60
N PHE A 78 -14.84 -11.30 -5.11
CA PHE A 78 -14.69 -9.87 -4.95
C PHE A 78 -13.55 -9.42 -5.86
N SER A 79 -13.89 -8.65 -6.90
CA SER A 79 -12.88 -7.79 -7.51
C SER A 79 -12.40 -6.85 -6.40
N VAL A 80 -11.11 -6.90 -6.08
CA VAL A 80 -10.54 -5.99 -5.09
C VAL A 80 -10.76 -4.58 -5.62
N THR A 81 -11.67 -3.83 -5.00
CA THR A 81 -11.87 -2.43 -5.34
C THR A 81 -10.66 -1.65 -4.84
N SER A 82 -9.86 -1.14 -5.78
CA SER A 82 -8.70 -0.32 -5.45
C SER A 82 -9.16 1.13 -5.29
N ILE A 83 -8.94 1.69 -4.11
CA ILE A 83 -9.24 3.10 -3.80
C ILE A 83 -7.92 3.85 -3.72
N GLY A 84 -7.75 4.85 -4.57
CA GLY A 84 -6.59 5.75 -4.54
C GLY A 84 -6.86 6.99 -3.70
N LEU A 85 -5.97 7.29 -2.76
CA LEU A 85 -6.02 8.51 -1.94
C LEU A 85 -4.92 9.47 -2.42
N PHE A 86 -5.32 10.56 -3.06
CA PHE A 86 -4.41 11.57 -3.61
C PHE A 86 -4.57 12.91 -2.89
N GLY A 87 -3.50 13.69 -2.84
CA GLY A 87 -3.50 15.02 -2.24
C GLY A 87 -2.11 15.44 -1.78
N SER A 88 -1.93 16.71 -1.51
CA SER A 88 -0.66 17.29 -1.06
C SER A 88 -0.17 16.69 0.26
N THR A 89 1.11 16.83 0.53
CA THR A 89 1.70 16.44 1.82
C THR A 89 1.04 17.24 2.95
N GLY A 90 0.78 16.59 4.09
CA GLY A 90 0.07 17.24 5.21
C GLY A 90 -1.46 17.26 5.11
N ALA A 91 -2.07 16.92 3.96
CA ALA A 91 -3.53 16.91 3.80
C ALA A 91 -4.30 15.86 4.65
N GLY A 92 -3.60 15.09 5.49
CA GLY A 92 -4.22 14.12 6.40
C GLY A 92 -4.53 12.76 5.79
N LYS A 93 -3.92 12.38 4.67
CA LYS A 93 -4.15 11.08 3.99
C LYS A 93 -3.93 9.86 4.92
N SER A 94 -2.80 9.81 5.62
CA SER A 94 -2.49 8.74 6.59
C SER A 94 -3.48 8.73 7.76
N THR A 95 -3.86 9.91 8.25
CA THR A 95 -4.85 10.07 9.32
C THR A 95 -6.23 9.57 8.90
N LEU A 96 -6.66 9.89 7.68
CA LEU A 96 -7.92 9.43 7.11
C LEU A 96 -7.93 7.91 6.95
N LEU A 97 -6.84 7.32 6.44
CA LEU A 97 -6.73 5.87 6.30
C LEU A 97 -6.80 5.16 7.66
N ASN A 98 -6.04 5.64 8.66
CA ASN A 98 -6.08 5.13 10.03
C ASN A 98 -7.49 5.20 10.63
N THR A 99 -8.19 6.31 10.39
CA THR A 99 -9.58 6.52 10.84
C THR A 99 -10.54 5.53 10.17
N LEU A 100 -10.42 5.34 8.85
CA LEU A 100 -11.24 4.41 8.09
C LEU A 100 -11.03 2.96 8.54
N LEU A 101 -9.78 2.60 8.87
CA LEU A 101 -9.44 1.28 9.40
C LEU A 101 -9.82 1.10 10.89
N GLY A 102 -10.20 2.18 11.58
CA GLY A 102 -10.44 2.17 13.03
C GLY A 102 -9.20 1.79 13.84
N LYS A 103 -8.00 2.09 13.34
CA LYS A 103 -6.71 1.78 13.97
C LYS A 103 -5.90 3.04 14.18
N GLU A 104 -5.57 3.35 15.42
CA GLU A 104 -4.65 4.44 15.74
C GLU A 104 -3.21 4.05 15.36
N TYR A 105 -2.49 4.97 14.72
CA TYR A 105 -1.08 4.81 14.34
C TYR A 105 -0.73 3.58 13.49
N PHE A 106 -1.68 3.06 12.69
CA PHE A 106 -1.38 1.99 11.73
C PHE A 106 -0.37 2.46 10.67
N LEU A 107 -0.63 3.63 10.08
CA LEU A 107 0.37 4.41 9.37
C LEU A 107 0.93 5.52 10.27
N PRO A 108 2.21 5.90 10.09
CA PRO A 108 2.78 7.04 10.79
C PRO A 108 2.00 8.32 10.46
N VAL A 109 1.75 9.12 11.49
CA VAL A 109 1.07 10.41 11.40
C VAL A 109 1.86 11.43 12.22
N SER A 110 2.10 12.60 11.62
CA SER A 110 2.70 13.74 12.30
C SER A 110 1.91 15.00 11.95
N GLY A 111 1.70 15.87 12.94
CA GLY A 111 1.06 17.16 12.76
C GLY A 111 2.03 18.28 12.36
N THR A 112 3.33 18.01 12.40
CA THR A 112 4.39 19.01 12.22
C THR A 112 5.36 18.69 11.08
N GLN A 113 5.42 17.43 10.66
CA GLN A 113 6.37 16.95 9.65
C GLN A 113 5.72 15.98 8.67
N THR A 114 6.36 15.84 7.51
CA THR A 114 5.99 14.86 6.50
C THR A 114 6.44 13.47 6.98
N CYS A 115 5.56 12.47 6.85
CA CYS A 115 5.79 11.14 7.44
C CYS A 115 5.61 9.99 6.44
N THR A 116 5.23 10.28 5.20
CA THR A 116 5.04 9.31 4.13
C THR A 116 5.64 9.85 2.84
N SER A 117 6.78 9.30 2.43
CA SER A 117 7.50 9.68 1.21
C SER A 117 7.44 8.61 0.11
N CYS A 118 6.79 7.47 0.37
CA CYS A 118 6.65 6.37 -0.58
C CYS A 118 5.18 5.97 -0.78
N GLN A 119 4.90 5.27 -1.88
CA GLN A 119 3.57 4.71 -2.11
C GLN A 119 3.28 3.61 -1.09
N VAL A 120 2.19 3.77 -0.33
CA VAL A 120 1.73 2.76 0.63
C VAL A 120 0.47 2.10 0.08
N ARG A 121 0.50 0.77 -0.03
CA ARG A 121 -0.67 -0.05 -0.37
C ARG A 121 -1.08 -0.86 0.84
N VAL A 122 -2.32 -0.67 1.27
CA VAL A 122 -2.94 -1.47 2.33
C VAL A 122 -3.96 -2.40 1.69
N SER A 123 -3.83 -3.69 1.94
CA SER A 123 -4.73 -4.72 1.44
C SER A 123 -5.15 -5.66 2.57
N VAL A 124 -6.29 -6.31 2.38
CA VAL A 124 -6.76 -7.34 3.29
C VAL A 124 -6.00 -8.64 3.00
N CYS A 125 -5.40 -9.22 4.03
CA CYS A 125 -4.79 -10.55 3.97
C CYS A 125 -5.70 -11.59 4.65
N ARG A 126 -5.66 -12.83 4.17
CA ARG A 126 -6.35 -13.96 4.84
C ARG A 126 -5.60 -14.47 6.07
N SER A 127 -4.34 -14.07 6.23
CA SER A 127 -3.54 -14.37 7.42
C SER A 127 -4.08 -13.60 8.63
N LYS A 128 -3.83 -14.15 9.82
CA LYS A 128 -4.08 -13.44 11.09
C LYS A 128 -2.98 -12.44 11.42
N ASP A 129 -1.81 -12.63 10.80
CA ASP A 129 -0.61 -11.84 11.06
C ASP A 129 -0.54 -10.63 10.13
N TYR A 130 0.13 -9.59 10.58
CA TYR A 130 0.43 -8.43 9.75
C TYR A 130 1.64 -8.74 8.87
N GLU A 131 1.46 -8.59 7.56
CA GLU A 131 2.54 -8.70 6.58
C GLU A 131 2.86 -7.32 5.99
N ALA A 132 4.13 -6.93 6.03
CA ALA A 132 4.61 -5.72 5.37
C ALA A 132 5.63 -6.10 4.29
N LYS A 133 5.39 -5.63 3.06
CA LYS A 133 6.28 -5.81 1.91
C LYS A 133 6.84 -4.45 1.50
N ILE A 134 8.15 -4.29 1.60
CA ILE A 134 8.86 -3.11 1.14
C ILE A 134 9.50 -3.44 -0.20
N PHE A 135 9.05 -2.73 -1.23
CA PHE A 135 9.65 -2.82 -2.56
C PHE A 135 10.72 -1.74 -2.68
N LEU A 136 11.96 -2.16 -2.89
CA LEU A 136 13.09 -1.26 -3.15
C LEU A 136 13.14 -0.92 -4.64
N LEU A 137 13.71 0.23 -4.95
CA LEU A 137 14.00 0.59 -6.34
C LEU A 137 14.95 -0.43 -6.96
N SER A 138 14.67 -0.81 -8.20
CA SER A 138 15.62 -1.51 -9.04
C SER A 138 16.83 -0.63 -9.36
N GLU A 139 17.91 -1.24 -9.85
CA GLU A 139 19.10 -0.48 -10.26
C GLU A 139 18.77 0.56 -11.34
N GLN A 140 17.86 0.24 -12.28
CA GLN A 140 17.45 1.19 -13.31
C GLN A 140 16.62 2.33 -12.72
N GLU A 141 15.62 2.04 -11.88
CA GLU A 141 14.81 3.08 -11.24
C GLU A 141 15.65 3.98 -10.33
N TRP A 142 16.69 3.44 -9.70
CA TRP A 142 17.63 4.24 -8.92
C TRP A 142 18.50 5.14 -9.81
N LYS A 143 18.95 4.67 -10.97
CA LYS A 143 19.69 5.51 -11.94
C LYS A 143 18.83 6.66 -12.43
N ASP A 144 17.56 6.38 -12.74
CA ASP A 144 16.61 7.39 -13.16
C ASP A 144 16.38 8.40 -12.01
N GLU A 145 16.10 7.96 -10.78
CA GLU A 145 15.98 8.84 -9.60
C GLU A 145 17.25 9.69 -9.38
N LEU A 146 18.43 9.09 -9.55
CA LEU A 146 19.71 9.79 -9.39
C LEU A 146 19.89 10.93 -10.39
N GLU A 147 19.50 10.72 -11.65
CA GLU A 147 19.51 11.76 -12.68
C GLU A 147 18.61 12.94 -12.28
N HIS A 148 17.38 12.65 -11.82
CA HIS A 148 16.45 13.69 -11.36
C HIS A 148 16.97 14.43 -10.11
N LEU A 149 17.60 13.73 -9.17
CA LEU A 149 18.15 14.34 -7.96
C LEU A 149 19.28 15.32 -8.28
N LEU A 150 20.17 14.97 -9.23
CA LEU A 150 21.27 15.85 -9.62
C LEU A 150 20.77 17.06 -10.39
N ALA A 151 19.87 16.85 -11.37
CA ALA A 151 19.26 17.96 -12.10
C ALA A 151 18.52 18.93 -11.16
N PHE A 152 17.79 18.40 -10.18
CA PHE A 152 17.11 19.21 -9.16
C PHE A 152 18.09 20.03 -8.30
N LEU A 153 19.24 19.47 -7.94
CA LEU A 153 20.26 20.21 -7.18
C LEU A 153 20.92 21.30 -8.03
N GLU A 154 21.25 21.01 -9.30
CA GLU A 154 21.83 21.99 -10.23
C GLU A 154 20.89 23.18 -10.47
N GLU A 155 19.59 22.94 -10.59
CA GLU A 155 18.57 23.99 -10.74
C GLU A 155 18.42 24.87 -9.51
N HIS A 156 18.89 24.44 -8.33
CA HIS A 156 18.71 25.12 -7.04
C HIS A 156 20.03 25.48 -6.36
N GLU A 157 21.16 25.46 -7.09
CA GLU A 157 22.49 25.86 -6.56
C GLU A 157 22.55 27.35 -6.18
N ASP A 158 21.80 28.21 -6.89
CA ASP A 158 21.82 29.67 -6.74
C ASP A 158 20.69 30.23 -5.83
N ASP A 159 19.80 29.37 -5.31
CA ASP A 159 18.63 29.78 -4.51
C ASP A 159 19.01 29.89 -3.02
N GLU A 160 19.59 31.02 -2.62
CA GLU A 160 20.05 31.24 -1.22
C GLU A 160 18.91 31.46 -0.20
N GLU A 161 17.66 31.69 -0.62
CA GLU A 161 16.59 32.13 0.28
C GLU A 161 15.18 31.67 -0.18
N ASP A 162 14.74 30.44 0.12
CA ASP A 162 13.30 30.12 0.30
C ASP A 162 13.04 28.67 0.80
N GLU A 163 11.77 28.33 1.10
CA GLU A 163 11.27 27.03 1.59
C GLU A 163 11.76 25.78 0.82
N SER A 164 12.35 25.96 -0.36
CA SER A 164 13.10 24.98 -1.18
C SER A 164 14.18 24.22 -0.39
N ASN A 165 14.73 24.80 0.67
CA ASN A 165 15.84 24.20 1.41
C ASN A 165 15.52 22.81 1.99
N LYS A 166 14.26 22.49 2.35
CA LYS A 166 13.94 21.15 2.91
C LYS A 166 14.03 20.03 1.87
N ASP A 167 13.62 20.30 0.64
CA ASP A 167 13.65 19.30 -0.44
C ASP A 167 15.08 19.16 -0.98
N VAL A 168 15.85 20.25 -1.01
CA VAL A 168 17.31 20.24 -1.26
C VAL A 168 18.04 19.44 -0.19
N GLU A 169 17.77 19.71 1.10
CA GLU A 169 18.32 18.93 2.22
C GLU A 169 17.96 17.44 2.11
N LEU A 170 16.74 17.12 1.70
CA LEU A 170 16.30 15.73 1.47
C LEU A 170 17.09 15.07 0.34
N ALA A 171 17.28 15.76 -0.79
CA ALA A 171 18.04 15.28 -1.93
C ALA A 171 19.51 15.01 -1.56
N ILE A 172 20.16 15.97 -0.90
CA ILE A 172 21.52 15.81 -0.37
C ILE A 172 21.59 14.64 0.61
N SER A 173 20.63 14.52 1.53
CA SER A 173 20.57 13.43 2.50
C SER A 173 20.43 12.06 1.80
N LYS A 174 19.64 11.95 0.73
CA LYS A 174 19.54 10.70 -0.06
C LYS A 174 20.89 10.32 -0.65
N LEU A 175 21.56 11.26 -1.34
CA LEU A 175 22.87 11.03 -1.95
C LEU A 175 23.93 10.63 -0.93
N ARG A 176 23.99 11.34 0.20
CA ARG A 176 24.94 11.03 1.27
C ARG A 176 24.67 9.68 1.94
N THR A 177 23.40 9.28 2.04
CA THR A 177 23.04 7.96 2.59
C THR A 177 23.55 6.84 1.68
N VAL A 178 23.39 6.99 0.37
CA VAL A 178 23.76 5.93 -0.59
C VAL A 178 25.25 5.93 -0.90
N TYR A 179 25.88 7.08 -1.12
CA TYR A 179 27.27 7.18 -1.60
C TYR A 179 28.26 7.73 -0.56
N GLY A 180 27.78 8.31 0.54
CA GLY A 180 28.59 8.90 1.59
C GLY A 180 28.75 10.41 1.48
N GLU A 181 29.49 11.00 2.44
CA GLU A 181 29.74 12.45 2.49
C GLU A 181 30.40 12.98 1.22
N GLY A 182 29.93 14.16 0.77
CA GLY A 182 30.39 14.84 -0.44
C GLY A 182 29.86 14.24 -1.75
N ALA A 183 28.87 13.35 -1.70
CA ALA A 183 28.24 12.79 -2.88
C ALA A 183 27.47 13.83 -3.70
N GLU A 184 26.96 14.88 -3.05
CA GLU A 184 26.20 15.95 -3.68
C GLU A 184 27.02 16.81 -4.66
N ARG A 185 28.35 16.72 -4.63
CA ARG A 185 29.27 17.50 -5.50
C ARG A 185 29.85 16.68 -6.65
N ARG A 186 29.40 15.44 -6.82
CA ARG A 186 29.93 14.50 -7.82
C ARG A 186 29.00 14.43 -9.01
N SER A 187 29.58 14.23 -10.19
CA SER A 187 28.78 14.05 -11.40
C SER A 187 28.06 12.69 -11.42
N TYR A 188 27.03 12.59 -12.26
CA TYR A 188 26.29 11.35 -12.47
C TYR A 188 27.22 10.16 -12.80
N GLU A 189 28.18 10.35 -13.72
CA GLU A 189 29.13 9.29 -14.09
C GLU A 189 30.02 8.84 -12.94
N GLU A 190 30.44 9.76 -12.08
CA GLU A 190 31.26 9.46 -10.90
C GLU A 190 30.48 8.66 -9.86
N LEU A 191 29.21 8.99 -9.64
CA LEU A 191 28.32 8.28 -8.72
C LEU A 191 27.95 6.89 -9.24
N LEU A 192 27.80 6.71 -10.56
CA LEU A 192 27.60 5.38 -11.15
C LEU A 192 28.80 4.45 -10.98
N ARG A 193 30.02 5.00 -11.03
CA ARG A 193 31.26 4.24 -10.82
C ARG A 193 31.54 4.00 -9.33
N ALA A 194 30.96 4.81 -8.45
CA ALA A 194 31.12 4.66 -7.01
C ALA A 194 30.33 3.45 -6.48
N THR A 195 30.92 2.73 -5.52
CA THR A 195 30.23 1.65 -4.83
C THR A 195 29.27 2.24 -3.80
N PRO A 196 27.94 2.01 -3.91
CA PRO A 196 26.99 2.46 -2.91
C PRO A 196 27.27 1.77 -1.57
N LYS A 197 27.17 2.52 -0.47
CA LYS A 197 27.30 2.05 0.91
C LYS A 197 26.10 1.22 1.35
N VAL A 198 24.96 1.43 0.71
CA VAL A 198 23.72 0.68 0.94
C VAL A 198 23.59 -0.39 -0.12
N ASN A 199 23.27 -1.62 0.31
CA ASN A 199 23.01 -2.71 -0.62
C ASN A 199 21.66 -2.48 -1.31
N ILE A 200 21.70 -2.08 -2.58
CA ILE A 200 20.52 -2.05 -3.44
C ILE A 200 20.25 -3.51 -3.85
N SER A 201 19.51 -4.24 -3.00
CA SER A 201 19.28 -5.67 -3.19
C SER A 201 18.67 -5.97 -4.57
N SER A 202 19.24 -6.95 -5.28
CA SER A 202 18.77 -7.38 -6.61
C SER A 202 17.36 -7.99 -6.61
N THR A 203 16.86 -8.45 -5.46
CA THR A 203 15.51 -9.00 -5.33
C THR A 203 14.43 -7.95 -5.09
N GLY A 204 14.81 -6.71 -4.73
CA GLY A 204 13.89 -5.58 -4.59
C GLY A 204 12.78 -5.75 -3.52
N LEU A 205 12.81 -6.77 -2.66
CA LEU A 205 11.73 -7.06 -1.71
C LEU A 205 12.25 -7.39 -0.31
N ILE A 206 11.77 -6.66 0.69
CA ILE A 206 11.92 -6.98 2.11
C ILE A 206 10.54 -7.29 2.67
N ALA A 207 10.38 -8.46 3.29
CA ALA A 207 9.11 -8.89 3.89
C ALA A 207 9.25 -9.03 5.40
N PHE A 208 8.27 -8.50 6.13
CA PHE A 208 8.13 -8.66 7.58
C PHE A 208 6.80 -9.31 7.89
N GLN A 209 6.78 -10.19 8.88
CA GLN A 209 5.57 -10.81 9.42
C GLN A 209 5.58 -10.64 10.94
N LYS A 210 4.44 -10.19 11.51
CA LYS A 210 4.27 -10.01 12.95
C LYS A 210 2.91 -10.54 13.42
#